data_AF-A0A945SBM2-F1
#
_entry.id   AF-A0A945SBM2-F1
#
_cell.length_a   1.000
_cell.length_b   1.000
_cell.length_c   1.000
_cell.angle_alpha   90.00
_cell.angle_beta   90.00
_cell.angle_gamma   90.00
#
_symmetry.space_group_name_H-M   'P 1'
#
loop_
_entity.id
_entity.type
_entity.pdbx_description
1 polymer ?
#
loop_
_entity_poly.entity_id
_entity_poly.type
_entity_poly.pdbx_seq_one_letter_code
_entity_poly.pdbx_strand_id
1 'polypeptide(L)'
;MTTTQSQRNSSERNRCHLFSLVELVSVLAVVGILAAIAGTSFAIMAQGFSTARDNSDTAQKAQLAMTRLEKEFTFVTAQPALAGGGTSATYTTEYPGETSAARTVSWNGTVGAPLLLDADILIDSIQSFTVTNTGPNVIEVSLTVDVAGGLTFTTAIYHE
;
A
#
# COMPACT_ATOMS: atom_id res chain seq x y z
N MET A 1 11.85 -89.18 44.27
CA MET A 1 11.25 -89.16 42.92
C MET A 1 10.69 -87.77 42.70
N THR A 2 11.38 -87.03 41.83
CA THR A 2 11.28 -85.60 41.54
C THR A 2 10.04 -85.28 40.71
N THR A 3 9.40 -84.11 40.89
CA THR A 3 8.95 -83.27 39.75
C THR A 3 8.67 -81.84 40.26
N THR A 4 9.59 -80.94 39.92
CA THR A 4 9.49 -79.48 40.06
C THR A 4 8.72 -78.95 38.84
N GLN A 5 7.57 -78.30 39.02
CA GLN A 5 6.89 -77.61 37.92
C GLN A 5 7.53 -76.24 37.67
N SER A 6 8.18 -76.13 36.52
CA SER A 6 8.80 -74.93 35.98
C SER A 6 7.72 -73.97 35.44
N GLN A 7 7.54 -72.84 36.13
CA GLN A 7 6.77 -71.68 35.68
C GLN A 7 7.34 -71.15 34.35
N ARG A 8 6.52 -71.12 33.30
CA ARG A 8 6.89 -70.67 31.95
C ARG A 8 6.58 -69.18 31.83
N ASN A 9 7.60 -68.34 32.05
CA ASN A 9 7.52 -66.89 31.87
C ASN A 9 7.24 -66.54 30.40
N SER A 10 6.13 -65.85 30.13
CA SER A 10 5.84 -65.25 28.82
C SER A 10 6.67 -63.99 28.65
N SER A 11 7.70 -64.04 27.81
CA SER A 11 8.46 -62.85 27.43
C SER A 11 7.63 -62.00 26.45
N GLU A 12 7.24 -60.81 26.90
CA GLU A 12 6.74 -59.74 26.04
C GLU A 12 7.88 -59.33 25.08
N ARG A 13 7.72 -59.69 23.81
CA ARG A 13 8.65 -59.28 22.75
C ARG A 13 8.37 -57.82 22.42
N ASN A 14 9.10 -56.91 23.07
CA ASN A 14 9.24 -55.53 22.60
C ASN A 14 9.87 -55.54 21.21
N ARG A 15 9.06 -55.42 20.17
CA ARG A 15 9.54 -55.22 18.80
C ARG A 15 10.04 -53.78 18.72
N CYS A 16 11.35 -53.61 18.81
CA CYS A 16 11.98 -52.34 18.44
C CYS A 16 11.94 -52.28 16.90
N HIS A 17 10.96 -51.55 16.35
CA HIS A 17 10.85 -51.34 14.92
C HIS A 17 11.92 -50.30 14.54
N LEU A 18 13.05 -50.79 14.05
CA LEU A 18 14.07 -49.94 13.43
C LEU A 18 13.46 -49.37 12.15
N PHE A 19 13.53 -48.04 12.02
CA PHE A 19 12.99 -47.26 10.91
C PHE A 19 13.46 -47.84 9.57
N SER A 20 12.53 -48.15 8.67
CA SER A 20 12.87 -48.78 7.39
C SER A 20 13.44 -47.77 6.40
N LEU A 21 14.34 -48.20 5.51
CA LEU A 21 14.88 -47.35 4.43
C LEU A 21 13.77 -46.72 3.57
N VAL A 22 12.69 -47.48 3.30
CA VAL A 22 11.56 -46.96 2.51
C VAL A 22 10.77 -45.88 3.27
N GLU A 23 10.72 -45.98 4.59
CA GLU A 23 10.05 -45.02 5.47
C GLU A 23 10.86 -43.72 5.57
N LEU A 24 12.19 -43.82 5.62
CA LEU A 24 13.08 -42.66 5.56
C LEU A 24 12.96 -41.91 4.23
N VAL A 25 12.94 -42.64 3.11
CA VAL A 25 12.81 -42.01 1.79
C VAL A 25 11.42 -41.40 1.61
N SER A 26 10.34 -42.04 2.11
CA SER A 26 9.00 -41.47 2.01
C SER A 26 8.84 -40.22 2.86
N VAL A 27 9.39 -40.17 4.08
CA VAL A 27 9.39 -38.96 4.92
C VAL A 27 10.19 -37.84 4.26
N LEU A 28 11.38 -38.11 3.72
CA LEU A 28 12.17 -37.12 3.00
C LEU A 28 11.44 -36.58 1.76
N ALA A 29 10.73 -37.45 1.03
CA ALA A 29 9.92 -37.03 -0.12
C ALA A 29 8.78 -36.09 0.31
N VAL A 30 8.06 -36.42 1.37
CA VAL A 30 6.98 -35.57 1.91
C VAL A 30 7.54 -34.24 2.42
N VAL A 31 8.65 -34.25 3.18
CA VAL A 31 9.30 -33.03 3.67
C VAL A 31 9.79 -32.17 2.50
N GLY A 32 10.32 -32.76 1.42
CA GLY A 32 10.73 -32.02 0.23
C GLY A 32 9.57 -31.31 -0.46
N ILE A 33 8.40 -31.96 -0.57
CA ILE A 33 7.19 -31.35 -1.14
C ILE A 33 6.70 -30.21 -0.23
N LEU A 34 6.65 -30.43 1.09
CA LEU A 34 6.24 -29.40 2.04
C LEU A 34 7.20 -28.21 2.05
N ALA A 35 8.50 -28.46 1.98
CA ALA A 35 9.52 -27.42 1.90
C ALA A 35 9.41 -26.60 0.60
N ALA A 36 9.09 -27.25 -0.53
CA ALA A 36 8.85 -26.54 -1.79
C ALA A 36 7.64 -25.59 -1.69
N ILE A 37 6.51 -26.07 -1.15
CA ILE A 37 5.30 -25.25 -0.97
C ILE A 37 5.53 -24.12 0.04
N ALA A 38 6.18 -24.42 1.17
CA ALA A 38 6.47 -23.42 2.20
C ALA A 38 7.45 -22.34 1.69
N GLY A 39 8.46 -22.75 0.92
CA GLY A 39 9.47 -21.84 0.36
C GLY A 39 8.86 -20.80 -0.58
N THR A 40 7.99 -21.22 -1.50
CA THR A 40 7.31 -20.27 -2.41
C THR A 40 6.33 -19.36 -1.66
N SER A 41 5.62 -19.89 -0.67
CA SER A 41 4.66 -19.13 0.13
C SER A 41 5.35 -18.02 0.94
N PHE A 42 6.52 -18.30 1.51
CA PHE A 42 7.28 -17.32 2.26
C PHE A 42 7.77 -16.16 1.39
N ALA A 43 8.24 -16.45 0.16
CA ALA A 43 8.65 -15.42 -0.77
C ALA A 43 7.50 -14.46 -1.14
N ILE A 44 6.30 -14.99 -1.35
CA ILE A 44 5.09 -14.18 -1.61
C ILE A 44 4.76 -13.29 -0.42
N MET A 45 4.83 -13.81 0.81
CA MET A 45 4.57 -13.02 2.03
C MET A 45 5.59 -11.89 2.20
N ALA A 46 6.88 -12.17 1.98
CA ALA A 46 7.93 -11.15 2.08
C ALA A 46 7.72 -10.02 1.07
N GLN A 47 7.41 -10.36 -0.19
CA GLN A 47 7.10 -9.36 -1.22
C GLN A 47 5.84 -8.57 -0.87
N GLY A 48 4.80 -9.25 -0.39
CA GLY A 48 3.56 -8.60 0.04
C GLY A 48 3.77 -7.61 1.17
N PHE A 49 4.64 -7.91 2.14
CA PHE A 49 5.01 -6.99 3.20
C PHE A 49 5.74 -5.74 2.67
N SER A 50 6.71 -5.91 1.76
CA SER A 50 7.41 -4.77 1.16
C SER A 50 6.44 -3.86 0.41
N THR A 51 5.60 -4.42 -0.45
CA THR A 51 4.58 -3.65 -1.18
C THR A 51 3.60 -2.95 -0.24
N ALA A 52 3.15 -3.62 0.83
CA ALA A 52 2.26 -2.99 1.81
C ALA A 52 2.92 -1.81 2.54
N ARG A 53 4.22 -1.93 2.86
CA ARG A 53 5.00 -0.85 3.46
C ARG A 53 5.13 0.34 2.51
N ASP A 54 5.53 0.11 1.27
CA ASP A 54 5.71 1.17 0.27
C ASP A 54 4.38 1.89 -0.02
N ASN A 55 3.27 1.15 -0.04
CA ASN A 55 1.93 1.71 -0.17
C ASN A 55 1.54 2.59 1.03
N SER A 56 1.91 2.20 2.26
CA SER A 56 1.67 3.00 3.46
C SER A 56 2.45 4.32 3.44
N ASP A 57 3.72 4.25 3.05
CA ASP A 57 4.58 5.44 2.94
C ASP A 57 4.04 6.40 1.86
N THR A 58 3.58 5.86 0.71
CA THR A 58 2.95 6.63 -0.36
C THR A 58 1.62 7.26 0.09
N ALA A 59 0.79 6.51 0.81
CA ALA A 59 -0.47 7.02 1.35
C ALA A 59 -0.27 8.19 2.33
N GLN A 60 0.78 8.12 3.17
CA GLN A 60 1.12 9.21 4.09
C GLN A 60 1.56 10.47 3.34
N LYS A 61 2.40 10.33 2.31
CA LYS A 61 2.76 11.45 1.43
C LYS A 61 1.53 12.05 0.75
N ALA A 62 0.62 11.21 0.27
CA ALA A 62 -0.63 11.65 -0.38
C ALA A 62 -1.51 12.45 0.58
N GLN A 63 -1.67 11.97 1.81
CA GLN A 63 -2.44 12.69 2.82
C GLN A 63 -1.80 14.04 3.17
N LEU A 64 -0.46 14.11 3.26
CA LEU A 64 0.25 15.36 3.51
C LEU A 64 0.10 16.33 2.33
N ALA A 65 0.21 15.83 1.09
CA ALA A 65 0.00 16.61 -0.12
C ALA A 65 -1.43 17.16 -0.20
N MET A 66 -2.44 16.34 0.08
CA MET A 66 -3.84 16.75 0.14
C MET A 66 -4.08 17.79 1.23
N THR A 67 -3.52 17.60 2.43
CA THR A 67 -3.62 18.57 3.53
C THR A 67 -3.01 19.92 3.12
N ARG A 68 -1.88 19.90 2.41
CA ARG A 68 -1.24 21.11 1.89
C ARG A 68 -2.11 21.79 0.84
N LEU A 69 -2.68 21.03 -0.11
CA LEU A 69 -3.60 21.57 -1.11
C LEU A 69 -4.84 22.18 -0.47
N GLU A 70 -5.45 21.50 0.49
CA GLU A 70 -6.61 22.00 1.24
C GLU A 70 -6.30 23.34 1.89
N LYS A 71 -5.12 23.46 2.53
CA LYS A 71 -4.68 24.73 3.10
C LYS A 71 -4.45 25.80 2.03
N GLU A 72 -3.78 25.49 0.93
CA GLU A 72 -3.57 26.45 -0.17
C GLU A 72 -4.91 26.97 -0.71
N PHE A 73 -5.86 26.07 -0.98
CA PHE A 73 -7.18 26.41 -1.49
C PHE A 73 -8.08 27.14 -0.49
N THR A 74 -7.82 27.01 0.82
CA THR A 74 -8.57 27.75 1.85
C THR A 74 -8.30 29.26 1.77
N PHE A 75 -7.10 29.66 1.34
CA PHE A 75 -6.70 31.07 1.22
C PHE A 75 -6.88 31.63 -0.18
N VAL A 76 -7.64 30.95 -1.03
CA VAL A 76 -7.88 31.40 -2.39
C VAL A 76 -8.94 32.51 -2.40
N THR A 77 -8.64 33.60 -3.10
CA THR A 77 -9.51 34.79 -3.14
C THR A 77 -10.56 34.74 -4.25
N ALA A 78 -10.46 33.79 -5.19
CA ALA A 78 -11.36 33.64 -6.33
C ALA A 78 -11.27 32.23 -6.93
N GLN A 79 -12.33 31.78 -7.61
CA GLN A 79 -12.36 30.46 -8.24
C GLN A 79 -11.12 30.19 -9.11
N PRO A 80 -10.45 29.04 -8.95
CA PRO A 80 -9.28 28.70 -9.74
C PRO A 80 -9.60 28.65 -11.24
N ALA A 81 -8.69 29.16 -12.04
CA ALA A 81 -8.70 29.00 -13.49
C ALA A 81 -8.20 27.59 -13.84
N LEU A 82 -9.12 26.73 -14.27
CA LEU A 82 -8.84 25.33 -14.61
C LEU A 82 -8.34 25.19 -16.05
N ALA A 83 -7.36 24.31 -16.26
CA ALA A 83 -6.82 23.93 -17.56
C ALA A 83 -6.69 22.41 -17.66
N GLY A 84 -6.56 21.89 -18.88
CA GLY A 84 -6.35 20.45 -19.12
C GLY A 84 -7.48 19.55 -18.61
N GLY A 85 -8.72 20.06 -18.53
CA GLY A 85 -9.85 19.31 -17.97
C GLY A 85 -9.82 19.17 -16.44
N GLY A 86 -9.09 20.04 -15.74
CA GLY A 86 -8.98 20.03 -14.28
C GLY A 86 -7.66 19.44 -13.76
N THR A 87 -6.75 18.99 -14.64
CA THR A 87 -5.43 18.50 -14.21
C THR A 87 -4.46 19.61 -13.85
N SER A 88 -4.81 20.87 -14.15
CA SER A 88 -4.08 22.05 -13.69
C SER A 88 -5.03 23.15 -13.28
N ALA A 89 -4.70 23.86 -12.21
CA ALA A 89 -5.45 25.00 -11.72
C ALA A 89 -4.48 26.12 -11.34
N THR A 90 -4.75 27.33 -11.85
CA THR A 90 -4.04 28.55 -11.45
C THR A 90 -4.97 29.39 -10.59
N TYR A 91 -4.48 29.84 -9.45
CA TYR A 91 -5.27 30.56 -8.45
C TYR A 91 -4.41 31.62 -7.75
N THR A 92 -5.06 32.57 -7.11
CA THR A 92 -4.39 33.58 -6.28
C THR A 92 -4.67 33.25 -4.83
N THR A 93 -3.61 33.15 -4.03
CA THR A 93 -3.71 33.00 -2.57
C THR A 93 -3.45 34.33 -1.88
N GLU A 94 -4.14 34.57 -0.77
CA GLU A 94 -3.90 35.71 0.13
C GLU A 94 -3.77 35.18 1.57
N TYR A 95 -2.52 34.95 1.98
CA TYR A 95 -2.22 34.56 3.36
C TYR A 95 -2.26 35.78 4.28
N PRO A 96 -2.73 35.64 5.53
CA PRO A 96 -2.73 36.73 6.50
C PRO A 96 -1.33 37.33 6.70
N GLY A 97 -1.16 38.59 6.30
CA GLY A 97 0.12 39.32 6.43
C GLY A 97 1.09 39.12 5.27
N GLU A 98 0.69 38.43 4.20
CA GLU A 98 1.48 38.25 2.98
C GLU A 98 0.82 38.98 1.80
N THR A 99 1.61 39.29 0.76
CA THR A 99 1.07 39.84 -0.48
C THR A 99 0.45 38.71 -1.28
N SER A 100 -0.70 38.97 -1.92
CA SER A 100 -1.36 37.99 -2.77
C SER A 100 -0.42 37.48 -3.86
N ALA A 101 -0.37 36.16 -4.04
CA ALA A 101 0.52 35.51 -4.99
C ALA A 101 -0.25 34.57 -5.91
N ALA A 102 0.11 34.56 -7.19
CA ALA A 102 -0.39 33.56 -8.13
C ALA A 102 0.36 32.23 -7.89
N ARG A 103 -0.41 31.15 -7.80
CA ARG A 103 0.07 29.79 -7.59
C ARG A 103 -0.55 28.87 -8.64
N THR A 104 0.19 27.86 -9.05
CA THR A 104 -0.27 26.86 -10.02
C THR A 104 -0.04 25.46 -9.49
N VAL A 105 -1.14 24.72 -9.34
CA VAL A 105 -1.05 23.26 -9.22
C VAL A 105 -1.17 22.65 -10.61
N SER A 106 -0.32 21.68 -10.94
CA SER A 106 -0.34 21.05 -12.26
C SER A 106 0.10 19.60 -12.24
N TRP A 107 -0.64 18.79 -12.98
CA TRP A 107 -0.28 17.43 -13.35
C TRP A 107 -0.38 17.27 -14.86
N ASN A 108 0.59 16.56 -15.45
CA ASN A 108 0.71 16.43 -16.90
C ASN A 108 -0.22 15.36 -17.52
N GLY A 109 -1.05 14.69 -16.71
CA GLY A 109 -1.99 13.67 -17.18
C GLY A 109 -1.40 12.28 -17.38
N THR A 110 -0.10 12.08 -17.12
CA THR A 110 0.57 10.78 -17.28
C THR A 110 0.62 10.04 -15.95
N VAL A 111 0.14 8.80 -15.93
CA VAL A 111 0.24 7.92 -14.74
C VAL A 111 1.70 7.78 -14.33
N GLY A 112 1.96 7.92 -13.03
CA GLY A 112 3.31 7.89 -12.46
C GLY A 112 4.04 9.23 -12.49
N ALA A 113 3.54 10.23 -13.23
CA ALA A 113 4.13 11.57 -13.22
C ALA A 113 3.83 12.31 -11.90
N PRO A 114 4.70 13.23 -11.47
CA PRO A 114 4.49 13.98 -10.24
C PRO A 114 3.40 15.04 -10.38
N LEU A 115 2.74 15.34 -9.26
CA LEU A 115 1.94 16.55 -9.08
C LEU A 115 2.86 17.69 -8.66
N LEU A 116 2.76 18.83 -9.34
CA LEU A 116 3.58 20.00 -9.09
C LEU A 116 2.77 21.13 -8.46
N LEU A 117 3.38 21.88 -7.55
CA LEU A 117 2.91 23.17 -7.03
C LEU A 117 3.99 24.20 -7.35
N ASP A 118 3.72 25.12 -8.26
CA ASP A 118 4.65 26.17 -8.71
C ASP A 118 6.01 25.63 -9.18
N ALA A 119 5.96 24.54 -9.92
CA ALA A 119 7.10 23.74 -10.40
C ALA A 119 7.82 22.88 -9.37
N ASP A 120 7.49 22.99 -8.07
CA ASP A 120 8.00 22.07 -7.04
C ASP A 120 7.18 20.79 -6.98
N ILE A 121 7.85 19.65 -6.80
CA ILE A 121 7.17 18.37 -6.64
C ILE A 121 6.43 18.38 -5.30
N LEU A 122 5.10 18.26 -5.37
CA LEU A 122 4.24 18.11 -4.21
C LEU A 122 4.12 16.64 -3.80
N ILE A 123 3.90 15.76 -4.78
CA ILE A 123 3.88 14.31 -4.61
C ILE A 123 4.28 13.60 -5.90
N ASP A 124 4.98 12.48 -5.76
CA ASP A 124 5.39 11.58 -6.83
C ASP A 124 4.35 10.48 -7.11
N SER A 125 4.41 9.90 -8.30
CA SER A 125 3.67 8.67 -8.66
C SER A 125 2.16 8.75 -8.46
N ILE A 126 1.50 9.66 -9.20
CA ILE A 126 0.04 9.80 -9.16
C ILE A 126 -0.62 9.15 -10.38
N GLN A 127 -1.80 8.56 -10.18
CA GLN A 127 -2.60 7.93 -11.22
C GLN A 127 -3.59 8.91 -11.85
N SER A 128 -4.21 9.76 -11.02
CA SER A 128 -5.06 10.84 -11.50
C SER A 128 -5.09 12.02 -10.54
N PHE A 129 -5.24 13.21 -11.08
CA PHE A 129 -5.49 14.43 -10.32
C PHE A 129 -6.50 15.29 -11.07
N THR A 130 -7.52 15.77 -10.34
CA THR A 130 -8.56 16.63 -10.89
C THR A 130 -8.97 17.67 -9.87
N VAL A 131 -9.08 18.92 -10.32
CA VAL A 131 -9.72 20.03 -9.63
C VAL A 131 -10.99 20.40 -10.38
N THR A 132 -12.10 20.53 -9.66
CA THR A 132 -13.40 20.90 -10.22
C THR A 132 -14.01 22.03 -9.41
N ASN A 133 -14.60 23.01 -10.08
CA ASN A 133 -15.38 24.06 -9.42
C ASN A 133 -16.85 23.61 -9.42
N THR A 134 -17.34 23.14 -8.27
CA THR A 134 -18.69 22.55 -8.12
C THR A 134 -19.76 23.61 -7.77
N GLY A 135 -19.34 24.82 -7.40
CA GLY A 135 -20.20 25.95 -7.10
C GLY A 135 -19.43 27.27 -7.14
N PRO A 136 -20.08 28.41 -6.83
CA PRO A 136 -19.42 29.72 -6.87
C PRO A 136 -18.23 29.81 -5.89
N ASN A 137 -18.30 29.07 -4.79
CA ASN A 137 -17.34 29.09 -3.69
C ASN A 137 -16.86 27.69 -3.25
N VAL A 138 -16.99 26.68 -4.13
CA VAL A 138 -16.67 25.28 -3.80
C VAL A 138 -15.69 24.70 -4.82
N ILE A 139 -14.53 24.28 -4.32
CA ILE A 139 -13.48 23.63 -5.10
C ILE A 139 -13.39 22.17 -4.63
N GLU A 140 -13.62 21.22 -5.52
CA GLU A 140 -13.41 19.81 -5.27
C GLU A 140 -12.05 19.40 -5.83
N VAL A 141 -11.23 18.77 -4.99
CA VAL A 141 -9.91 18.25 -5.36
C VAL A 141 -9.93 16.75 -5.16
N SER A 142 -9.60 16.01 -6.22
CA SER A 142 -9.46 14.56 -6.21
C SER A 142 -8.06 14.16 -6.64
N LEU A 143 -7.41 13.30 -5.84
CA LEU A 143 -6.08 12.77 -6.05
C LEU A 143 -6.11 11.25 -5.91
N THR A 144 -5.65 10.53 -6.92
CA THR A 144 -5.42 9.08 -6.85
C THR A 144 -3.95 8.80 -7.01
N VAL A 145 -3.35 8.08 -6.05
CA VAL A 145 -1.94 7.65 -6.13
C VAL A 145 -1.79 6.35 -6.90
N ASP A 146 -0.66 6.20 -7.59
CA ASP A 146 -0.32 5.02 -8.39
C ASP A 146 0.25 3.91 -7.50
N VAL A 147 -0.64 3.30 -6.71
CA VAL A 147 -0.34 2.12 -5.88
C VAL A 147 -1.27 0.98 -6.24
N ALA A 148 -0.89 -0.24 -5.89
CA ALA A 148 -1.74 -1.42 -6.10
C ALA A 148 -3.12 -1.22 -5.45
N GLY A 149 -4.16 -1.14 -6.28
CA GLY A 149 -5.55 -0.91 -5.85
C GLY A 149 -6.05 0.54 -5.92
N GLY A 150 -5.19 1.52 -6.27
CA GLY A 150 -5.58 2.92 -6.50
C GLY A 150 -6.19 3.60 -5.27
N LEU A 151 -5.37 4.23 -4.43
CA LEU A 151 -5.88 4.97 -3.27
C LEU A 151 -6.30 6.38 -3.71
N THR A 152 -7.58 6.71 -3.49
CA THR A 152 -8.15 8.01 -3.87
C THR A 152 -8.49 8.84 -2.64
N PHE A 153 -8.12 10.11 -2.69
CA PHE A 153 -8.40 11.13 -1.69
C PHE A 153 -9.21 12.24 -2.37
N THR A 154 -10.33 12.60 -1.76
CA THR A 154 -11.21 13.65 -2.28
C THR A 154 -11.59 14.59 -1.16
N THR A 155 -11.50 15.89 -1.41
CA THR A 155 -11.91 16.94 -0.47
C THR A 155 -12.64 18.04 -1.21
N ALA A 156 -13.62 18.64 -0.53
CA ALA A 156 -14.32 19.83 -0.99
C ALA A 156 -13.93 21.01 -0.09
N ILE A 157 -13.33 22.03 -0.68
CA ILE A 157 -12.90 23.25 0.01
C ILE A 157 -13.91 24.35 -0.28
N TYR A 158 -14.31 25.04 0.78
CA TYR A 158 -15.15 26.23 0.71
C TYR A 158 -14.26 27.46 0.94
N HIS A 159 -14.31 28.43 0.01
CA HIS A 159 -13.64 29.72 0.16
C HIS A 159 -14.68 30.84 0.28
N GLU A 160 -14.36 31.94 0.97
CA GLU A 160 -15.27 33.09 1.15
C GLU A 160 -15.16 34.11 0.02
#